data_AF-A0A9X0PI93-F1
#
_entry.id   AF-A0A9X0PI93-F1
#
_cell.length_a   1.000
_cell.length_b   1.000
_cell.length_c   1.000
_cell.angle_alpha   90.00
_cell.angle_beta   90.00
_cell.angle_gamma   90.00
#
_symmetry.space_group_name_H-M   'P 1'
#
loop_
_entity.id
_entity.type
_entity.pdbx_description
1 polymer ?
#
loop_
_entity_poly.entity_id
_entity_poly.type
_entity_poly.pdbx_seq_one_letter_code
_entity_poly.pdbx_strand_id
1 'polypeptide(L)'
;MIKQIGILGGNGAIGSRLTELLSEHKDIQIKVSVRTENLINLEHHQIKYETLNLDSVDALKRFINGCDIVVNCTGYYNKNIIECCSECCAHYVDTSGELNLAQSEGKLDKQLQQKRLSAVQFVGVNSGLTEVLIVYCKAYLNVDELELYFSGSGELSNSAVLEIIETSEPPYSYSQIKHDTEQSLLNQKFDLYKKNVNKAVEDIKDKLYSKVILSRKIIISERINMLHSYFLGLKINNPARSYLYDINGMELFGFSPETIVQVDNNNKVFTFPLAGTRKNKEHLKKELLTDIKEVGEHAVSVKLAVEELKNVCKSDTIKIEEFMNIYERGSVQHLGSVQKYTTVLTEDQKV
;
A
#
# COMPACT_ATOMS: atom_id res chain seq x y z
N MET A 1 -8.07 -43.92 -4.93
CA MET A 1 -8.64 -43.82 -3.56
C MET A 1 -9.54 -42.61 -3.58
N ILE A 2 -10.82 -42.76 -3.26
CA ILE A 2 -11.77 -41.64 -3.27
C ILE A 2 -11.35 -40.65 -2.18
N LYS A 3 -11.22 -39.37 -2.53
CA LYS A 3 -10.83 -38.30 -1.59
C LYS A 3 -12.07 -37.67 -1.01
N GLN A 4 -12.09 -37.42 0.30
CA GLN A 4 -13.19 -36.72 0.96
C GLN A 4 -12.79 -35.28 1.26
N ILE A 5 -13.51 -34.32 0.68
CA ILE A 5 -13.27 -32.88 0.85
C ILE A 5 -14.42 -32.27 1.68
N GLY A 6 -14.08 -31.63 2.80
CA GLY A 6 -15.01 -30.85 3.60
C GLY A 6 -15.00 -29.38 3.18
N ILE A 7 -16.14 -28.83 2.79
CA ILE A 7 -16.31 -27.41 2.46
C ILE A 7 -17.09 -26.76 3.59
N LEU A 8 -16.50 -25.78 4.27
CA LEU A 8 -17.21 -24.97 5.25
C LEU A 8 -17.80 -23.74 4.58
N GLY A 9 -19.07 -23.43 4.82
CA GLY A 9 -19.71 -22.24 4.24
C GLY A 9 -20.22 -22.44 2.80
N GLY A 10 -20.82 -23.60 2.51
CA GLY A 10 -21.33 -23.96 1.18
C GLY A 10 -22.41 -23.03 0.60
N ASN A 11 -23.06 -22.23 1.45
CA ASN A 11 -24.02 -21.20 1.03
C ASN A 11 -23.35 -19.93 0.46
N GLY A 12 -22.06 -19.74 0.70
CA GLY A 12 -21.33 -18.58 0.19
C GLY A 12 -21.06 -18.69 -1.32
N ALA A 13 -20.74 -17.56 -1.96
CA ALA A 13 -20.40 -17.52 -3.39
C ALA A 13 -19.24 -18.47 -3.73
N ILE A 14 -18.19 -18.49 -2.89
CA ILE A 14 -17.03 -19.37 -3.06
C ILE A 14 -17.41 -20.84 -2.77
N GLY A 15 -18.05 -21.10 -1.63
CA GLY A 15 -18.41 -22.46 -1.20
C GLY A 15 -19.34 -23.17 -2.16
N SER A 16 -20.36 -22.47 -2.68
CA SER A 16 -21.31 -23.03 -3.65
C SER A 16 -20.63 -23.35 -4.99
N ARG A 17 -19.83 -22.43 -5.53
CA ARG A 17 -19.10 -22.65 -6.78
C ARG A 17 -18.04 -23.75 -6.66
N LEU A 18 -17.33 -23.82 -5.53
CA LEU A 18 -16.39 -24.89 -5.26
C LEU A 18 -17.09 -26.25 -5.16
N THR A 19 -18.26 -26.29 -4.54
CA THR A 19 -19.09 -27.51 -4.46
C THR A 19 -19.48 -27.98 -5.86
N GLU A 20 -19.93 -27.07 -6.71
CA GLU A 20 -20.29 -27.35 -8.10
C GLU A 20 -19.10 -27.89 -8.90
N LEU A 21 -17.97 -27.19 -8.89
CA LEU A 21 -16.75 -27.59 -9.61
C LEU A 21 -16.22 -28.95 -9.16
N LEU A 22 -16.17 -29.19 -7.85
CA LEU A 22 -15.69 -30.47 -7.33
C LEU A 22 -16.67 -31.63 -7.62
N SER A 23 -17.96 -31.34 -7.79
CA SER A 23 -18.97 -32.37 -8.08
C SER A 23 -18.81 -33.00 -9.46
N GLU A 24 -18.08 -32.34 -10.37
CA GLU A 24 -17.76 -32.87 -11.70
C GLU A 24 -16.70 -34.00 -11.64
N HIS A 25 -15.99 -34.14 -10.52
CA HIS A 25 -14.92 -35.12 -10.34
C HIS A 25 -15.40 -36.40 -9.66
N LYS A 26 -15.39 -37.52 -10.40
CA LYS A 26 -15.88 -38.84 -9.94
C LYS A 26 -15.12 -39.45 -8.76
N ASP A 27 -13.91 -39.00 -8.50
CA ASP A 27 -13.03 -39.54 -7.45
C ASP A 27 -13.08 -38.74 -6.14
N ILE A 28 -14.06 -37.84 -5.99
CA ILE A 28 -14.21 -36.94 -4.84
C ILE A 28 -15.58 -37.15 -4.18
N GLN A 29 -15.60 -37.24 -2.85
CA GLN A 29 -16.80 -37.10 -2.02
C GLN A 29 -16.74 -35.77 -1.28
N ILE A 30 -17.86 -35.06 -1.21
CA ILE A 30 -17.92 -33.70 -0.70
C ILE A 30 -18.85 -33.66 0.51
N LYS A 31 -18.33 -33.21 1.64
CA LYS A 31 -19.13 -32.80 2.80
C LYS A 31 -19.25 -31.29 2.78
N VAL A 32 -20.46 -30.75 2.85
CA VAL A 32 -20.69 -29.31 2.76
C VAL A 32 -21.40 -28.83 4.01
N SER A 33 -20.79 -27.88 4.72
CA SER A 33 -21.37 -27.29 5.91
C SER A 33 -22.08 -25.99 5.59
N VAL A 34 -23.25 -25.78 6.20
CA VAL A 34 -24.13 -24.63 5.92
C VAL A 34 -24.68 -24.08 7.24
N ARG A 35 -24.95 -22.76 7.30
CA ARG A 35 -25.44 -22.10 8.52
C ARG A 35 -26.95 -22.28 8.72
N THR A 36 -27.70 -22.45 7.65
CA THR A 36 -29.17 -22.55 7.63
C THR A 36 -29.61 -23.59 6.61
N GLU A 37 -30.71 -24.29 6.86
CA GLU A 37 -31.25 -25.36 5.99
C GLU A 37 -31.79 -24.86 4.64
N ASN A 38 -31.98 -23.54 4.47
CA ASN A 38 -32.47 -22.93 3.24
C ASN A 38 -31.40 -22.88 2.14
N LEU A 39 -30.97 -24.04 1.62
CA LEU A 39 -30.11 -24.16 0.44
C LEU A 39 -30.88 -24.50 -0.81
N ILE A 40 -30.35 -24.02 -1.94
CA ILE A 40 -30.50 -24.72 -3.22
C ILE A 40 -29.46 -25.85 -3.21
N ASN A 41 -29.88 -27.06 -2.81
CA ASN A 41 -29.01 -28.23 -2.82
C ASN A 41 -28.74 -28.66 -4.27
N LEU A 42 -27.48 -28.87 -4.62
CA LEU A 42 -27.16 -29.66 -5.80
C LEU A 42 -27.47 -31.12 -5.46
N GLU A 43 -28.54 -31.67 -6.04
CA GLU A 43 -28.86 -33.09 -5.86
C GLU A 43 -27.83 -33.96 -6.59
N HIS A 44 -26.77 -34.31 -5.87
CA HIS A 44 -25.69 -35.14 -6.40
C HIS A 44 -25.25 -36.17 -5.36
N HIS A 45 -25.15 -37.43 -5.78
CA HIS A 45 -24.83 -38.59 -4.91
C HIS A 45 -23.49 -38.49 -4.17
N GLN A 46 -22.57 -37.63 -4.63
CA GLN A 46 -21.25 -37.43 -4.02
C GLN A 46 -21.26 -36.31 -2.96
N ILE A 47 -22.34 -35.55 -2.82
CA ILE A 47 -22.44 -34.39 -1.94
C ILE A 47 -23.32 -34.72 -0.73
N LYS A 48 -22.82 -34.42 0.47
CA LYS A 48 -23.57 -34.51 1.72
C LYS A 48 -23.57 -33.16 2.42
N TYR A 49 -24.75 -32.58 2.56
CA TYR A 49 -24.94 -31.33 3.29
C TYR A 49 -25.20 -31.58 4.78
N GLU A 50 -24.64 -30.74 5.65
CA GLU A 50 -24.87 -30.76 7.08
C GLU A 50 -24.96 -29.33 7.63
N THR A 51 -25.94 -29.07 8.50
CA THR A 51 -26.00 -27.79 9.22
C THR A 51 -24.95 -27.78 10.32
N LEU A 52 -24.09 -26.76 10.32
CA LEU A 52 -22.95 -26.69 11.24
C LEU A 52 -22.85 -25.33 11.92
N ASN A 53 -22.76 -25.35 13.25
CA ASN A 53 -22.32 -24.19 14.03
C ASN A 53 -20.79 -24.22 14.19
N LEU A 54 -20.10 -23.25 13.60
CA LEU A 54 -18.64 -23.14 13.61
C LEU A 54 -18.07 -22.82 15.01
N ASP A 55 -18.89 -22.33 15.94
CA ASP A 55 -18.46 -22.06 17.32
C ASP A 55 -18.36 -23.34 18.18
N SER A 56 -18.93 -24.46 17.69
CA SER A 56 -18.89 -25.74 18.40
C SER A 56 -17.71 -26.59 17.93
N VAL A 57 -16.68 -26.71 18.78
CA VAL A 57 -15.50 -27.56 18.55
C VAL A 57 -15.89 -29.02 18.28
N ASP A 58 -16.84 -29.58 19.04
CA ASP A 58 -17.29 -30.97 18.84
C ASP A 58 -18.00 -31.15 17.50
N ALA A 59 -18.79 -30.16 17.06
CA ALA A 59 -19.43 -30.20 15.75
C ALA A 59 -18.40 -30.08 14.62
N LEU A 60 -17.40 -29.21 14.77
CA LEU A 60 -16.28 -29.10 13.84
C LEU A 60 -15.53 -30.43 13.72
N LYS A 61 -15.16 -31.07 14.83
CA LYS A 61 -14.46 -32.37 14.81
C LYS A 61 -15.29 -33.45 14.12
N ARG A 62 -16.60 -33.54 14.40
CA ARG A 62 -17.50 -34.49 13.72
C ARG A 62 -17.59 -34.22 12.21
N PHE A 63 -17.65 -32.95 11.81
CA PHE A 63 -17.68 -32.58 10.40
C PHE A 63 -16.36 -32.90 9.70
N ILE A 64 -15.22 -32.58 10.32
CA ILE A 64 -13.88 -32.74 9.74
C ILE A 64 -13.44 -34.20 9.73
N ASN A 65 -13.92 -35.01 10.68
CA ASN A 65 -13.52 -36.41 10.76
C ASN A 65 -13.78 -37.17 9.46
N GLY A 66 -12.72 -37.82 8.95
CA GLY A 66 -12.72 -38.56 7.69
C GLY A 66 -12.51 -37.70 6.43
N CYS A 67 -12.37 -36.38 6.54
CA CYS A 67 -11.96 -35.53 5.42
C CYS A 67 -10.43 -35.59 5.23
N ASP A 68 -9.98 -35.72 3.98
CA ASP A 68 -8.58 -35.54 3.61
C ASP A 68 -8.19 -34.06 3.62
N ILE A 69 -9.10 -33.19 3.12
CA ILE A 69 -8.89 -31.75 2.96
C ILE A 69 -10.12 -31.03 3.47
N VAL A 70 -9.93 -29.94 4.20
CA VAL A 70 -10.98 -29.01 4.61
C VAL A 70 -10.70 -27.65 3.98
N VAL A 71 -11.69 -27.12 3.27
CA VAL A 71 -11.66 -25.78 2.66
C VAL A 71 -12.60 -24.87 3.43
N ASN A 72 -12.05 -23.85 4.08
CA ASN A 72 -12.80 -22.83 4.79
C ASN A 72 -13.25 -21.72 3.84
N CYS A 73 -14.51 -21.79 3.39
CA CYS A 73 -15.15 -20.78 2.54
C CYS A 73 -16.11 -19.87 3.31
N THR A 74 -15.97 -19.78 4.64
CA THR A 74 -16.93 -19.07 5.51
C THR A 74 -16.70 -17.56 5.52
N GLY A 75 -15.57 -17.09 4.95
CA GLY A 75 -15.20 -15.67 4.94
C GLY A 75 -14.78 -15.13 6.31
N TYR A 76 -14.50 -16.01 7.28
CA TYR A 76 -14.04 -15.66 8.62
C TYR A 76 -12.98 -16.65 9.10
N TYR A 77 -11.95 -16.15 9.79
CA TYR A 77 -10.97 -17.02 10.43
C TYR A 77 -11.44 -17.48 11.81
N ASN A 78 -11.39 -18.79 12.05
CA ASN A 78 -11.59 -19.36 13.38
C ASN A 78 -10.50 -20.38 13.70
N LYS A 79 -9.66 -20.08 14.70
CA LYS A 79 -8.55 -20.92 15.15
C LYS A 79 -8.96 -22.34 15.50
N ASN A 80 -10.18 -22.53 15.99
CA ASN A 80 -10.69 -23.85 16.34
C ASN A 80 -10.77 -24.76 15.10
N ILE A 81 -10.98 -24.21 13.91
CA ILE A 81 -11.07 -24.99 12.66
C ILE A 81 -9.72 -25.64 12.33
N ILE A 82 -8.63 -24.87 12.33
CA ILE A 82 -7.30 -25.39 11.99
C ILE A 82 -6.78 -26.35 13.08
N GLU A 83 -7.12 -26.11 14.35
CA GLU A 83 -6.83 -27.04 15.45
C GLU A 83 -7.59 -28.36 15.27
N CYS A 84 -8.88 -28.31 14.93
CA CYS A 84 -9.66 -29.50 14.63
C CYS A 84 -9.13 -30.25 13.40
N CYS A 85 -8.66 -29.55 12.35
CA CYS A 85 -8.02 -30.18 11.19
C CYS A 85 -6.72 -30.90 11.60
N SER A 86 -5.89 -30.28 12.43
CA SER A 86 -4.69 -30.91 12.97
C SER A 86 -5.02 -32.16 13.80
N GLU A 87 -6.04 -32.11 14.65
CA GLU A 87 -6.48 -33.26 15.45
C GLU A 87 -7.05 -34.40 14.60
N CYS A 88 -7.89 -34.07 13.62
CA CYS A 88 -8.52 -35.04 12.72
C CYS A 88 -7.62 -35.49 11.55
N CYS A 89 -6.37 -35.01 11.50
CA CYS A 89 -5.41 -35.32 10.45
C CYS A 89 -5.86 -34.93 9.03
N ALA A 90 -6.52 -33.77 8.90
CA ALA A 90 -6.95 -33.20 7.62
C ALA A 90 -6.04 -32.05 7.20
N HIS A 91 -5.75 -31.94 5.91
CA HIS A 91 -5.12 -30.75 5.33
C HIS A 91 -6.10 -29.58 5.38
N TYR A 92 -5.58 -28.37 5.47
CA TYR A 92 -6.37 -27.15 5.62
C TYR A 92 -6.14 -26.20 4.45
N VAL A 93 -7.23 -25.65 3.92
CA VAL A 93 -7.20 -24.58 2.92
C VAL A 93 -8.11 -23.45 3.40
N ASP A 94 -7.59 -22.23 3.46
CA ASP A 94 -8.35 -21.05 3.88
C ASP A 94 -8.53 -20.09 2.71
N THR A 95 -9.77 -19.70 2.43
CA THR A 95 -10.07 -18.71 1.39
C THR A 95 -10.21 -17.29 1.95
N SER A 96 -10.05 -17.08 3.26
CA SER A 96 -10.13 -15.77 3.91
C SER A 96 -8.78 -15.01 3.91
N GLY A 97 -8.89 -13.70 4.08
CA GLY A 97 -7.84 -12.69 4.07
C GLY A 97 -7.34 -12.25 5.46
N GLU A 98 -7.86 -12.81 6.55
CA GLU A 98 -7.55 -12.32 7.91
C GLU A 98 -6.14 -12.70 8.40
N LEU A 99 -5.31 -11.69 8.67
CA LEU A 99 -3.88 -11.83 9.03
C LEU A 99 -3.60 -12.20 10.51
N ASN A 100 -4.63 -12.34 11.37
CA ASN A 100 -4.45 -12.78 12.76
C ASN A 100 -3.91 -14.22 12.88
N LEU A 101 -3.89 -14.96 11.77
CA LEU A 101 -3.17 -16.23 11.61
C LEU A 101 -1.64 -16.08 11.73
N ALA A 102 -1.05 -15.04 11.13
CA ALA A 102 0.41 -14.91 11.00
C ALA A 102 1.13 -14.71 12.35
N GLN A 103 0.46 -14.09 13.33
CA GLN A 103 1.02 -13.88 14.66
C GLN A 103 1.06 -15.16 15.52
N SER A 104 0.46 -16.27 15.05
CA SER A 104 0.43 -17.58 15.73
C SER A 104 1.38 -18.63 15.15
N GLU A 105 2.13 -18.29 14.10
CA GLU A 105 2.85 -19.20 13.20
C GLU A 105 3.87 -20.11 13.88
N GLY A 106 4.63 -19.62 14.86
CA GLY A 106 5.78 -20.38 15.39
C GLY A 106 5.43 -21.71 16.08
N LYS A 107 4.22 -21.82 16.66
CA LYS A 107 3.78 -23.07 17.35
C LYS A 107 2.95 -23.97 16.43
N LEU A 108 2.09 -23.39 15.60
CA LEU A 108 1.18 -24.14 14.73
C LEU A 108 1.93 -24.83 13.58
N ASP A 109 2.90 -24.14 12.97
CA ASP A 109 3.72 -24.68 11.88
C ASP A 109 4.48 -25.94 12.33
N LYS A 110 5.12 -25.91 13.51
CA LYS A 110 5.80 -27.08 14.09
C LYS A 110 4.87 -28.27 14.30
N GLN A 111 3.63 -28.03 14.74
CA GLN A 111 2.65 -29.10 14.95
C GLN A 111 2.19 -29.73 13.64
N LEU A 112 1.95 -28.91 12.61
CA LEU A 112 1.58 -29.38 11.27
C LEU A 112 2.72 -30.17 10.62
N GLN A 113 3.96 -29.70 10.74
CA GLN A 113 5.16 -30.39 10.23
C GLN A 113 5.35 -31.76 10.90
N GLN A 114 5.19 -31.86 12.22
CA GLN A 114 5.26 -33.14 12.94
C GLN A 114 4.24 -34.16 12.44
N LYS A 115 3.04 -33.70 12.07
CA LYS A 115 1.96 -34.53 11.55
C LYS A 115 1.97 -34.70 10.02
N ARG A 116 2.92 -34.06 9.32
CA ARG A 116 2.99 -34.01 7.84
C ARG A 116 1.71 -33.45 7.19
N LEU A 117 1.09 -32.48 7.85
CA LEU A 117 -0.09 -31.78 7.34
C LEU A 117 0.32 -30.48 6.67
N SER A 118 -0.51 -30.05 5.73
CA SER A 118 -0.34 -28.78 5.02
C SER A 118 -1.51 -27.88 5.35
N ALA A 119 -1.22 -26.61 5.63
CA ALA A 119 -2.20 -25.55 5.74
C ALA A 119 -1.87 -24.48 4.71
N VAL A 120 -2.73 -24.31 3.72
CA VAL A 120 -2.60 -23.26 2.70
C VAL A 120 -3.59 -22.16 3.04
N GLN A 121 -3.11 -20.97 3.34
CA GLN A 121 -3.95 -19.84 3.75
C GLN A 121 -4.05 -18.83 2.61
N PHE A 122 -4.94 -17.84 2.72
CA PHE A 122 -5.03 -16.72 1.77
C PHE A 122 -5.27 -17.10 0.29
N VAL A 123 -6.05 -18.17 0.05
CA VAL A 123 -6.30 -18.70 -1.31
C VAL A 123 -7.48 -18.02 -2.03
N GLY A 124 -8.23 -17.14 -1.34
CA GLY A 124 -9.41 -16.44 -1.89
C GLY A 124 -9.12 -15.09 -2.54
N VAL A 125 -10.12 -14.20 -2.59
CA VAL A 125 -10.11 -12.91 -3.32
C VAL A 125 -9.22 -11.88 -2.62
N ASN A 126 -7.92 -12.14 -2.66
CA ASN A 126 -6.87 -11.15 -2.52
C ASN A 126 -5.72 -11.66 -3.40
N SER A 127 -5.33 -10.89 -4.41
CA SER A 127 -4.23 -11.25 -5.34
C SER A 127 -2.84 -11.29 -4.67
N GLY A 128 -2.77 -11.40 -3.34
CA GLY A 128 -1.51 -11.44 -2.60
C GLY A 128 -0.71 -12.72 -2.82
N LEU A 129 -1.31 -13.90 -2.67
CA LEU A 129 -0.56 -15.15 -2.80
C LEU A 129 -0.21 -15.49 -4.25
N THR A 130 -1.11 -15.22 -5.19
CA THR A 130 -0.86 -15.43 -6.61
C THR A 130 0.31 -14.58 -7.10
N GLU A 131 0.40 -13.31 -6.67
CA GLU A 131 1.55 -12.45 -7.01
C GLU A 131 2.85 -12.94 -6.35
N VAL A 132 2.81 -13.30 -5.06
CA VAL A 132 3.99 -13.82 -4.34
C VAL A 132 4.49 -15.13 -4.95
N LEU A 133 3.57 -16.03 -5.34
CA LEU A 133 3.90 -17.31 -5.95
C LEU A 133 4.49 -17.12 -7.36
N ILE A 134 3.94 -16.20 -8.17
CA ILE A 134 4.50 -15.85 -9.49
C ILE A 134 5.92 -15.29 -9.34
N VAL A 135 6.13 -14.39 -8.38
CA VAL A 135 7.45 -13.80 -8.11
C VAL A 135 8.43 -14.85 -7.60
N TYR A 136 8.01 -15.75 -6.72
CA TYR A 136 8.82 -16.86 -6.23
C TYR A 136 9.19 -17.84 -7.35
N CYS A 137 8.23 -18.27 -8.16
CA CYS A 137 8.46 -19.19 -9.28
C CYS A 137 9.43 -18.59 -10.29
N LYS A 138 9.30 -17.30 -10.64
CA LYS A 138 10.24 -16.59 -11.52
C LYS A 138 11.65 -16.48 -10.91
N ALA A 139 11.76 -16.30 -9.60
CA ALA A 139 13.03 -16.08 -8.93
C ALA A 139 13.81 -17.37 -8.63
N TYR A 140 13.12 -18.50 -8.46
CA TYR A 140 13.74 -19.73 -7.94
C TYR A 140 13.52 -20.98 -8.81
N LEU A 141 12.70 -20.90 -9.87
CA LEU A 141 12.47 -22.00 -10.81
C LEU A 141 12.72 -21.51 -12.25
N ASN A 142 13.25 -22.39 -13.10
CA ASN A 142 13.26 -22.16 -14.56
C ASN A 142 11.90 -22.60 -15.10
N VAL A 143 11.07 -21.64 -15.51
CA VAL A 143 9.71 -21.88 -15.97
C VAL A 143 9.61 -21.50 -17.45
N ASP A 144 9.43 -22.49 -18.33
CA ASP A 144 9.33 -22.29 -19.78
C ASP A 144 7.93 -21.81 -20.22
N GLU A 145 6.88 -22.18 -19.46
CA GLU A 145 5.49 -21.76 -19.68
C GLU A 145 4.71 -21.73 -18.36
N LEU A 146 3.87 -20.70 -18.16
CA LEU A 146 3.01 -20.54 -16.98
C LEU A 146 1.58 -20.22 -17.44
N GLU A 147 0.67 -21.18 -17.27
CA GLU A 147 -0.75 -21.00 -17.58
C GLU A 147 -1.54 -20.71 -16.29
N LEU A 148 -2.26 -19.58 -16.30
CA LEU A 148 -3.07 -19.12 -15.18
C LEU A 148 -4.53 -19.11 -15.60
N TYR A 149 -5.36 -19.88 -14.90
CA TYR A 149 -6.79 -19.93 -15.13
C TYR A 149 -7.51 -19.18 -14.02
N PHE A 150 -8.35 -18.21 -14.41
CA PHE A 150 -9.25 -17.52 -13.50
C PHE A 150 -10.67 -17.95 -13.83
N SER A 151 -11.44 -18.31 -12.81
CA SER A 151 -12.88 -18.54 -12.90
C SER A 151 -13.56 -17.69 -11.86
N GLY A 152 -14.38 -16.74 -12.28
CA GLY A 152 -15.24 -15.93 -11.40
C GLY A 152 -16.65 -15.89 -11.96
N SER A 153 -17.63 -16.22 -11.13
CA SER A 153 -19.05 -16.12 -11.45
C SER A 153 -19.76 -15.30 -10.35
N GLY A 154 -20.36 -14.17 -10.72
CA GLY A 154 -21.30 -13.42 -9.87
C GLY A 154 -20.82 -12.08 -9.30
N GLU A 155 -21.66 -11.51 -8.44
CA GLU A 155 -21.43 -10.24 -7.73
C GLU A 155 -20.54 -10.43 -6.48
N LEU A 156 -19.83 -9.39 -6.06
CA LEU A 156 -19.09 -9.38 -4.79
C LEU A 156 -20.08 -9.44 -3.61
N SER A 157 -19.95 -10.43 -2.74
CA SER A 157 -20.77 -10.49 -1.52
C SER A 157 -20.38 -9.37 -0.56
N ASN A 158 -21.33 -8.92 0.28
CA ASN A 158 -21.05 -7.92 1.32
C ASN A 158 -19.90 -8.36 2.25
N SER A 159 -19.74 -9.66 2.49
CA SER A 159 -18.61 -10.20 3.27
C SER A 159 -17.28 -10.02 2.54
N ALA A 160 -17.23 -10.26 1.23
CA ALA A 160 -16.02 -10.04 0.42
C ALA A 160 -15.67 -8.55 0.35
N VAL A 161 -16.67 -7.66 0.27
CA VAL A 161 -16.46 -6.21 0.32
C VAL A 161 -15.94 -5.77 1.69
N LEU A 162 -16.53 -6.27 2.78
CA LEU A 162 -16.06 -6.00 4.15
C LEU A 162 -14.64 -6.52 4.35
N GLU A 163 -14.34 -7.73 3.88
CA GLU A 163 -13.01 -8.33 3.95
C GLU A 163 -11.98 -7.53 3.14
N ILE A 164 -12.32 -7.03 1.95
CA ILE A 164 -11.48 -6.11 1.18
C ILE A 164 -11.23 -4.82 1.96
N ILE A 165 -12.26 -4.26 2.61
CA ILE A 165 -12.14 -3.03 3.43
C ILE A 165 -11.27 -3.29 4.66
N GLU A 166 -11.54 -4.34 5.44
CA GLU A 166 -10.85 -4.66 6.69
C GLU A 166 -9.39 -5.09 6.45
N THR A 167 -9.11 -5.81 5.37
CA THR A 167 -7.72 -6.15 4.96
C THR A 167 -7.00 -4.98 4.31
N SER A 168 -7.73 -3.97 3.83
CA SER A 168 -7.17 -2.70 3.35
C SER A 168 -6.98 -1.66 4.47
N GLU A 169 -7.60 -1.85 5.63
CA GLU A 169 -7.48 -0.98 6.81
C GLU A 169 -6.34 -1.44 7.75
N PRO A 170 -5.72 -0.51 8.50
CA PRO A 170 -4.67 -0.86 9.45
C PRO A 170 -5.20 -1.82 10.53
N PRO A 171 -4.45 -2.84 10.98
CA PRO A 171 -3.04 -3.17 10.69
C PRO A 171 -2.82 -4.23 9.59
N TYR A 172 -3.81 -4.56 8.77
CA TYR A 172 -3.82 -5.79 7.96
C TYR A 172 -3.35 -5.61 6.50
N SER A 173 -3.03 -4.37 6.10
CA SER A 173 -2.28 -4.11 4.87
C SER A 173 -0.81 -4.56 5.06
N TYR A 174 -0.26 -5.29 4.08
CA TYR A 174 1.15 -5.71 3.97
C TYR A 174 2.19 -4.56 4.06
N SER A 175 1.76 -3.33 4.32
CA SER A 175 2.58 -2.13 4.35
C SER A 175 3.24 -1.79 5.69
N GLN A 176 3.01 -2.50 6.81
CA GLN A 176 3.70 -2.17 8.07
C GLN A 176 4.13 -3.39 8.92
N ILE A 177 5.42 -3.73 8.80
CA ILE A 177 6.17 -4.58 9.73
C ILE A 177 6.46 -3.78 11.02
N LYS A 178 6.37 -4.43 12.19
CA LYS A 178 6.70 -3.87 13.50
C LYS A 178 8.17 -3.42 13.57
N HIS A 179 8.40 -2.17 13.97
CA HIS A 179 9.73 -1.66 14.31
C HIS A 179 10.17 -2.13 15.70
N ASP A 180 11.32 -2.80 15.80
CA ASP A 180 12.02 -2.93 17.09
C ASP A 180 13.56 -2.84 17.03
N THR A 181 14.18 -2.36 15.93
CA THR A 181 15.65 -2.47 15.81
C THR A 181 16.47 -1.28 15.25
N GLU A 182 15.94 -0.06 15.06
CA GLU A 182 16.71 1.02 14.40
C GLU A 182 16.83 2.39 15.12
N GLN A 183 16.39 2.54 16.38
CA GLN A 183 16.44 3.86 17.06
C GLN A 183 17.87 4.43 17.27
N SER A 184 18.86 3.57 17.51
CA SER A 184 20.24 4.02 17.80
C SER A 184 20.94 4.66 16.58
N LEU A 185 20.79 4.05 15.39
CA LEU A 185 21.36 4.55 14.14
C LEU A 185 20.68 5.86 13.66
N LEU A 186 19.38 5.99 13.90
CA LEU A 186 18.64 7.22 13.60
C LEU A 186 19.13 8.40 14.45
N ASN A 187 19.41 8.16 15.74
CA ASN A 187 19.91 9.19 16.65
C ASN A 187 21.32 9.68 16.24
N GLN A 188 22.24 8.78 15.88
CA GLN A 188 23.59 9.15 15.46
C GLN A 188 23.58 10.00 14.16
N LYS A 189 22.73 9.63 13.18
CA LYS A 189 22.57 10.42 11.94
C LYS A 189 21.96 11.80 12.19
N PHE A 190 21.12 11.93 13.21
CA PHE A 190 20.53 13.21 13.59
C PHE A 190 21.56 14.19 14.18
N ASP A 191 22.52 13.70 14.96
CA ASP A 191 23.57 14.55 15.53
C ASP A 191 24.57 15.03 14.48
N LEU A 192 24.89 14.20 13.48
CA LEU A 192 25.68 14.62 12.33
C LEU A 192 24.99 15.76 11.55
N TYR A 193 23.66 15.66 11.35
CA TYR A 193 22.90 16.73 10.70
C TYR A 193 22.99 18.05 11.46
N LYS A 194 22.84 18.04 12.79
CA LYS A 194 23.01 19.25 13.63
C LYS A 194 24.41 19.85 13.49
N LYS A 195 25.44 19.02 13.48
CA LYS A 195 26.83 19.48 13.29
C LYS A 195 27.00 20.20 11.95
N ASN A 196 26.43 19.64 10.87
CA ASN A 196 26.49 20.26 9.55
C ASN A 196 25.70 21.58 9.49
N VAL A 197 24.55 21.66 10.17
CA VAL A 197 23.79 22.92 10.31
C VAL A 197 24.62 23.99 11.03
N ASN A 198 25.27 23.66 12.15
CA ASN A 198 26.11 24.61 12.89
C ASN A 198 27.26 25.14 12.03
N LYS A 199 27.95 24.24 11.31
CA LYS A 199 28.99 24.63 10.36
C LYS A 199 28.44 25.55 9.26
N ALA A 200 27.29 25.22 8.68
CA ALA A 200 26.69 26.06 7.66
C ALA A 200 26.32 27.45 8.18
N VAL A 201 25.94 27.57 9.45
CA VAL A 201 25.68 28.87 10.11
C VAL A 201 26.99 29.65 10.30
N GLU A 202 28.10 29.00 10.65
CA GLU A 202 29.43 29.63 10.71
C GLU A 202 29.86 30.13 9.33
N ASP A 203 29.75 29.29 8.30
CA ASP A 203 30.09 29.64 6.92
C ASP A 203 29.25 30.84 6.39
N ILE A 204 27.98 30.95 6.79
CA ILE A 204 27.12 32.11 6.49
C ILE A 204 27.61 33.38 7.22
N LYS A 205 28.01 33.26 8.50
CA LYS A 205 28.58 34.38 9.26
C LYS A 205 29.88 34.88 8.66
N ASP A 206 30.70 33.96 8.15
CA ASP A 206 31.95 34.24 7.44
C ASP A 206 31.72 34.71 6.00
N LYS A 207 30.45 34.88 5.60
CA LYS A 207 30.01 35.41 4.30
C LYS A 207 30.45 34.57 3.10
N LEU A 208 30.65 33.26 3.28
CA LEU A 208 30.98 32.35 2.16
C LEU A 208 29.80 32.18 1.21
N TYR A 209 28.57 32.19 1.76
CA TYR A 209 27.31 32.20 1.02
C TYR A 209 26.19 32.75 1.91
N SER A 210 25.06 33.14 1.31
CA SER A 210 23.94 33.75 2.05
C SER A 210 22.87 32.75 2.51
N LYS A 211 22.76 31.60 1.85
CA LYS A 211 21.79 30.53 2.18
C LYS A 211 22.32 29.19 1.65
N VAL A 212 22.00 28.11 2.36
CA VAL A 212 22.22 26.73 1.91
C VAL A 212 21.05 25.85 2.36
N ILE A 213 20.68 24.88 1.54
CA ILE A 213 19.67 23.86 1.87
C ILE A 213 20.42 22.56 2.18
N LEU A 214 20.37 22.13 3.43
CA LEU A 214 20.91 20.83 3.85
C LEU A 214 19.79 19.79 3.88
N SER A 215 20.14 18.54 3.60
CA SER A 215 19.21 17.40 3.65
C SER A 215 19.85 16.21 4.37
N ARG A 216 19.01 15.22 4.73
CA ARG A 216 19.46 13.95 5.29
C ARG A 216 18.72 12.80 4.63
N LYS A 217 19.43 11.71 4.36
CA LYS A 217 18.84 10.45 3.86
C LYS A 217 18.39 9.58 5.03
N ILE A 218 17.13 9.17 5.00
CA ILE A 218 16.62 8.08 5.83
C ILE A 218 16.60 6.83 4.94
N ILE A 219 17.22 5.76 5.39
CA ILE A 219 17.24 4.48 4.67
C ILE A 219 16.16 3.63 5.31
N ILE A 220 15.26 3.11 4.49
CA ILE A 220 14.31 2.07 4.90
C ILE A 220 14.99 0.76 4.50
N SER A 221 15.24 -0.10 5.49
CA SER A 221 16.01 -1.35 5.32
C SER A 221 15.21 -2.45 4.61
N GLU A 222 13.91 -2.26 4.44
CA GLU A 222 12.98 -3.22 3.83
C GLU A 222 12.36 -2.67 2.54
N ARG A 223 11.98 -3.57 1.63
CA ARG A 223 11.29 -3.18 0.39
C ARG A 223 9.84 -2.80 0.70
N ILE A 224 9.44 -1.61 0.27
CA ILE A 224 8.08 -1.12 0.41
C ILE A 224 7.28 -1.36 -0.87
N ASN A 225 5.96 -1.54 -0.74
CA ASN A 225 5.06 -1.52 -1.90
C ASN A 225 4.92 -0.07 -2.40
N MET A 226 5.52 0.22 -3.55
CA MET A 226 5.61 1.58 -4.09
C MET A 226 4.26 2.17 -4.50
N LEU A 227 3.39 1.35 -5.11
CA LEU A 227 2.06 1.76 -5.56
C LEU A 227 1.13 2.07 -4.37
N HIS A 228 1.11 1.18 -3.37
CA HIS A 228 0.32 1.37 -2.17
C HIS A 228 0.80 2.59 -1.37
N SER A 229 2.12 2.73 -1.20
CA SER A 229 2.72 3.88 -0.51
C SER A 229 2.37 5.19 -1.20
N TYR A 230 2.37 5.19 -2.54
CA TYR A 230 1.94 6.34 -3.33
C TYR A 230 0.47 6.72 -3.09
N PHE A 231 -0.45 5.75 -3.15
CA PHE A 231 -1.88 6.03 -2.93
C PHE A 231 -2.18 6.48 -1.50
N LEU A 232 -1.54 5.89 -0.49
CA LEU A 232 -1.66 6.38 0.89
C LEU A 232 -1.14 7.80 1.03
N GLY A 233 0.02 8.09 0.42
CA GLY A 233 0.59 9.43 0.43
C GLY A 233 -0.29 10.49 -0.24
N LEU A 234 -1.03 10.15 -1.30
CA LEU A 234 -2.00 11.06 -1.93
C LEU A 234 -3.15 11.45 -1.00
N LYS A 235 -3.55 10.59 -0.06
CA LYS A 235 -4.63 10.89 0.90
C LYS A 235 -4.22 11.93 1.95
N ILE A 236 -2.92 12.03 2.25
CA ILE A 236 -2.39 12.85 3.34
C ILE A 236 -1.59 14.07 2.87
N ASN A 237 -1.20 14.10 1.60
CA ASN A 237 -0.48 15.21 0.99
C ASN A 237 -1.39 15.96 0.01
N ASN A 238 -1.17 17.27 -0.12
CA ASN A 238 -1.76 18.10 -1.17
C ASN A 238 -0.64 18.65 -2.07
N PRO A 239 -0.04 17.83 -2.96
CA PRO A 239 1.12 18.25 -3.74
C PRO A 239 0.75 19.16 -4.92
N ALA A 240 1.70 19.98 -5.36
CA ALA A 240 1.59 20.68 -6.65
C ALA A 240 1.68 19.69 -7.82
N ARG A 241 2.53 18.66 -7.69
CA ARG A 241 2.68 17.53 -8.63
C ARG A 241 3.01 16.26 -7.86
N SER A 242 2.51 15.13 -8.29
CA SER A 242 2.89 13.83 -7.76
C SER A 242 3.40 12.94 -8.88
N TYR A 243 4.23 11.96 -8.53
CA TYR A 243 4.75 10.99 -9.50
C TYR A 243 4.93 9.62 -8.87
N LEU A 244 4.84 8.59 -9.72
CA LEU A 244 5.20 7.21 -9.46
C LEU A 244 5.84 6.68 -10.74
N TYR A 245 7.07 6.20 -10.65
CA TYR A 245 7.84 5.72 -11.78
C TYR A 245 8.62 4.46 -11.43
N ASP A 246 8.84 3.64 -12.46
CA ASP A 246 9.93 2.67 -12.53
C ASP A 246 10.80 3.06 -13.72
N ILE A 247 12.07 3.39 -13.45
CA ILE A 247 13.04 3.75 -14.48
C ILE A 247 14.25 2.85 -14.31
N ASN A 248 14.47 1.95 -15.27
CA ASN A 248 15.60 1.01 -15.28
C ASN A 248 15.74 0.19 -13.99
N GLY A 249 14.62 -0.24 -13.39
CA GLY A 249 14.61 -1.01 -12.14
C GLY A 249 14.80 -0.16 -10.88
N MET A 250 14.83 1.17 -11.02
CA MET A 250 14.74 2.10 -9.90
C MET A 250 13.30 2.57 -9.78
N GLU A 251 12.62 2.12 -8.72
CA GLU A 251 11.29 2.57 -8.38
C GLU A 251 11.37 3.86 -7.54
N LEU A 252 10.53 4.84 -7.86
CA LEU A 252 10.42 6.08 -7.09
C LEU A 252 9.00 6.63 -7.11
N PHE A 253 8.57 7.21 -5.99
CA PHE A 253 7.36 8.01 -5.93
C PHE A 253 7.60 9.28 -5.10
N GLY A 254 6.78 10.29 -5.32
CA GLY A 254 6.88 11.54 -4.57
C GLY A 254 5.70 12.47 -4.73
N PHE A 255 5.65 13.43 -3.80
CA PHE A 255 4.62 14.46 -3.69
C PHE A 255 5.34 15.81 -3.69
N SER A 256 5.63 16.35 -4.88
CA SER A 256 6.36 17.60 -5.02
C SER A 256 5.49 18.76 -4.51
N PRO A 257 5.96 19.52 -3.49
CA PRO A 257 5.22 20.68 -3.00
C PRO A 257 5.31 21.87 -3.96
N GLU A 258 6.36 21.92 -4.77
CA GLU A 258 6.74 23.05 -5.63
C GLU A 258 6.86 22.65 -7.10
N THR A 259 6.53 23.58 -8.00
CA THR A 259 6.78 23.47 -9.43
C THR A 259 7.93 24.41 -9.80
N ILE A 260 9.10 23.85 -10.12
CA ILE A 260 10.30 24.62 -10.47
C ILE A 260 10.06 25.43 -11.74
N VAL A 261 9.58 24.77 -12.79
CA VAL A 261 9.25 25.42 -14.06
C VAL A 261 8.10 24.68 -14.74
N GLN A 262 7.22 25.43 -15.39
CA GLN A 262 6.20 24.91 -16.29
C GLN A 262 6.21 25.77 -17.56
N VAL A 263 6.16 25.14 -18.72
CA VAL A 263 6.00 25.81 -20.01
C VAL A 263 4.67 25.36 -20.62
N ASP A 264 3.79 26.30 -20.97
CA ASP A 264 2.53 25.98 -21.64
C ASP A 264 2.68 25.90 -23.17
N ASN A 265 1.62 25.46 -23.85
CA ASN A 265 1.61 25.33 -25.32
C ASN A 265 1.75 26.66 -26.07
N ASN A 266 1.58 27.80 -25.38
CA ASN A 266 1.81 29.13 -25.93
C ASN A 266 3.22 29.65 -25.57
N ASN A 267 4.12 28.74 -25.15
CA ASN A 267 5.48 29.00 -24.68
C ASN A 267 5.57 29.88 -23.43
N LYS A 268 4.47 30.07 -22.67
CA LYS A 268 4.51 30.83 -21.43
C LYS A 268 5.20 30.01 -20.36
N VAL A 269 6.20 30.61 -19.72
CA VAL A 269 6.95 30.01 -18.62
C VAL A 269 6.31 30.42 -17.29
N PHE A 270 6.28 29.51 -16.33
CA PHE A 270 5.77 29.74 -14.98
C PHE A 270 6.73 29.12 -13.98
N THR A 271 6.93 29.79 -12.84
CA THR A 271 7.62 29.23 -11.67
C THR A 271 6.86 29.61 -10.41
N PHE A 272 6.95 28.76 -9.40
CA PHE A 272 6.09 28.79 -8.21
C PHE A 272 6.91 28.66 -6.93
N PRO A 273 7.84 29.60 -6.65
CA PRO A 273 8.72 29.51 -5.49
C PRO A 273 7.91 29.44 -4.21
N LEU A 274 8.25 28.47 -3.35
CA LEU A 274 7.70 28.32 -2.02
C LEU A 274 8.81 28.51 -0.99
N ALA A 275 8.56 29.41 -0.04
CA ALA A 275 9.52 29.70 1.03
C ALA A 275 8.77 30.23 2.25
N GLY A 276 9.34 30.02 3.42
CA GLY A 276 8.64 30.18 4.68
C GLY A 276 7.73 28.98 4.97
N THR A 277 7.86 28.36 6.14
CA THR A 277 7.15 27.10 6.46
C THR A 277 6.61 27.13 7.87
N ARG A 278 5.33 26.75 8.02
CA ARG A 278 4.71 26.47 9.32
C ARG A 278 3.89 25.17 9.26
N LYS A 279 3.63 24.59 10.42
CA LYS A 279 2.62 23.52 10.53
C LYS A 279 1.27 24.07 10.07
N ASN A 280 0.48 23.25 9.39
CA ASN A 280 -0.86 23.65 8.93
C ASN A 280 -1.83 23.75 10.12
N LYS A 281 -1.92 24.95 10.70
CA LYS A 281 -2.84 25.31 11.78
C LYS A 281 -3.34 26.74 11.56
N GLU A 282 -4.64 26.96 11.72
CA GLU A 282 -5.29 28.26 11.46
C GLU A 282 -4.63 29.44 12.17
N HIS A 283 -4.27 29.30 13.46
CA HIS A 283 -3.65 30.39 14.22
C HIS A 283 -2.23 30.75 13.73
N LEU A 284 -1.55 29.85 13.01
CA LEU A 284 -0.19 30.09 12.49
C LEU A 284 -0.21 30.75 11.09
N LYS A 285 -1.37 30.84 10.42
CA LYS A 285 -1.52 31.50 9.11
C LYS A 285 -1.13 32.97 9.17
N LYS A 286 -1.67 33.68 10.16
CA LYS A 286 -1.40 35.11 10.35
C LYS A 286 0.05 35.37 10.74
N GLU A 287 0.64 34.51 11.55
CA GLU A 287 2.06 34.59 11.94
C GLU A 287 2.97 34.43 10.72
N LEU A 288 2.67 33.49 9.82
CA LEU A 288 3.49 33.27 8.62
C LEU A 288 3.53 34.49 7.69
N LEU A 289 2.44 35.27 7.61
CA LEU A 289 2.37 36.50 6.81
C LEU A 289 3.03 37.72 7.47
N THR A 290 3.24 37.70 8.79
CA THR A 290 3.77 38.84 9.55
C THR A 290 5.17 38.59 10.12
N ASP A 291 5.67 37.36 10.07
CA ASP A 291 7.03 37.02 10.47
C ASP A 291 8.05 37.61 9.47
N ILE A 292 8.80 38.62 9.95
CA ILE A 292 9.80 39.35 9.19
C ILE A 292 10.84 38.41 8.54
N LYS A 293 11.22 37.32 9.23
CA LYS A 293 12.19 36.36 8.70
C LYS A 293 11.59 35.58 7.54
N GLU A 294 10.40 35.01 7.72
CA GLU A 294 9.78 34.16 6.69
C GLU A 294 9.38 34.98 5.45
N VAL A 295 8.88 36.20 5.66
CA VAL A 295 8.60 37.17 4.59
C VAL A 295 9.88 37.55 3.84
N GLY A 296 10.95 37.87 4.57
CA GLY A 296 12.25 38.21 3.97
C GLY A 296 12.84 37.06 3.15
N GLU A 297 12.81 35.84 3.69
CA GLU A 297 13.27 34.64 2.97
C GLU A 297 12.45 34.37 1.70
N HIS A 298 11.13 34.58 1.76
CA HIS A 298 10.28 34.43 0.59
C HIS A 298 10.56 35.49 -0.47
N ALA A 299 10.67 36.76 -0.09
CA ALA A 299 11.00 37.85 -1.02
C ALA A 299 12.34 37.63 -1.73
N VAL A 300 13.36 37.16 -1.00
CA VAL A 300 14.66 36.79 -1.60
C VAL A 300 14.49 35.63 -2.59
N SER A 301 13.70 34.62 -2.27
CA SER A 301 13.46 33.47 -3.15
C SER A 301 12.75 33.89 -4.45
N VAL A 302 11.77 34.78 -4.37
CA VAL A 302 11.10 35.38 -5.54
C VAL A 302 12.09 36.18 -6.39
N LYS A 303 12.95 36.99 -5.75
CA LYS A 303 13.96 37.78 -6.46
C LYS A 303 14.92 36.88 -7.25
N LEU A 304 15.41 35.80 -6.64
CA LEU A 304 16.29 34.83 -7.30
C LEU A 304 15.60 34.16 -8.49
N ALA A 305 14.35 33.73 -8.35
CA ALA A 305 13.59 33.14 -9.45
C ALA A 305 13.41 34.12 -10.64
N VAL A 306 13.20 35.41 -10.35
CA VAL A 306 13.16 36.46 -11.38
C VAL A 306 14.52 36.64 -12.06
N GLU A 307 15.62 36.64 -11.29
CA GLU A 307 16.98 36.74 -11.83
C GLU A 307 17.34 35.55 -12.71
N GLU A 308 16.98 34.33 -12.31
CA GLU A 308 17.18 33.11 -13.11
C GLU A 308 16.40 33.17 -14.42
N LEU A 309 15.14 33.64 -14.38
CA LEU A 309 14.32 33.72 -15.57
C LEU A 309 14.76 34.81 -16.55
N LYS A 310 15.42 35.88 -16.10
CA LYS A 310 16.03 36.88 -17.00
C LYS A 310 17.09 36.29 -17.93
N ASN A 311 17.69 35.16 -17.57
CA ASN A 311 18.71 34.50 -18.40
C ASN A 311 18.09 33.76 -19.60
N VAL A 312 16.80 33.43 -19.55
CA VAL A 312 16.10 32.63 -20.56
C VAL A 312 14.87 33.32 -21.15
N CYS A 313 14.40 34.41 -20.53
CA CYS A 313 13.22 35.18 -20.92
C CYS A 313 13.58 36.66 -21.16
N LYS A 314 12.80 37.33 -22.03
CA LYS A 314 12.91 38.79 -22.21
C LYS A 314 12.54 39.52 -20.91
N SER A 315 13.47 40.33 -20.39
CA SER A 315 13.37 40.92 -19.04
C SER A 315 12.12 41.77 -18.79
N ASP A 316 11.64 42.45 -19.82
CA ASP A 316 10.45 43.32 -19.85
C ASP A 316 9.11 42.54 -19.89
N THR A 317 9.16 41.22 -20.10
CA THR A 317 7.97 40.35 -20.15
C THR A 317 7.70 39.62 -18.82
N ILE A 318 8.60 39.76 -17.85
CA ILE A 318 8.55 39.13 -16.53
C ILE A 318 7.49 39.81 -15.65
N LYS A 319 6.52 39.04 -15.13
CA LYS A 319 5.49 39.53 -14.20
C LYS A 319 5.31 38.60 -13.01
N ILE A 320 5.10 39.20 -11.85
CA ILE A 320 4.67 38.52 -10.64
C ILE A 320 3.14 38.67 -10.59
N GLU A 321 2.39 37.58 -10.81
CA GLU A 321 0.91 37.63 -10.80
C GLU A 321 0.37 37.52 -9.38
N GLU A 322 0.99 36.67 -8.57
CA GLU A 322 0.67 36.52 -7.16
C GLU A 322 1.93 36.64 -6.32
N PHE A 323 1.84 37.39 -5.24
CA PHE A 323 2.95 37.59 -4.32
C PHE A 323 2.51 37.25 -2.90
N MET A 324 3.18 36.26 -2.30
CA MET A 324 3.03 35.87 -0.89
C MET A 324 1.62 35.43 -0.45
N ASN A 325 1.01 34.53 -1.22
CA ASN A 325 -0.20 33.81 -0.81
C ASN A 325 0.13 32.61 0.09
N ILE A 326 -0.82 32.17 0.92
CA ILE A 326 -0.66 30.95 1.72
C ILE A 326 -1.09 29.74 0.89
N TYR A 327 -0.19 28.76 0.79
CA TYR A 327 -0.44 27.49 0.11
C TYR A 327 -0.32 26.33 1.10
N GLU A 328 -1.40 25.58 1.29
CA GLU A 328 -1.44 24.40 2.13
C GLU A 328 -0.88 23.17 1.38
N ARG A 329 0.03 22.43 2.04
CA ARG A 329 0.72 21.24 1.53
C ARG A 329 0.68 20.14 2.59
N GLY A 330 -0.50 19.54 2.77
CA GLY A 330 -0.72 18.49 3.77
C GLY A 330 -0.51 18.99 5.20
N SER A 331 0.52 18.46 5.87
CA SER A 331 0.84 18.79 7.27
C SER A 331 1.47 20.17 7.49
N VAL A 332 1.88 20.84 6.41
CA VAL A 332 2.54 22.15 6.43
C VAL A 332 1.84 23.15 5.51
N GLN A 333 2.16 24.42 5.71
CA GLN A 333 1.72 25.55 4.88
C GLN A 333 2.92 26.47 4.61
N HIS A 334 2.92 27.09 3.44
CA HIS A 334 4.03 27.92 2.95
C HIS A 334 3.54 29.28 2.44
N LEU A 335 4.43 30.29 2.44
CA LEU A 335 4.24 31.43 1.56
C LEU A 335 4.63 30.99 0.15
N GLY A 336 3.75 31.25 -0.80
CA GLY A 336 3.94 30.97 -2.22
C GLY A 336 3.65 32.19 -3.06
N SER A 337 4.39 32.33 -4.15
CA SER A 337 4.14 33.34 -5.16
C SER A 337 4.02 32.65 -6.51
N VAL A 338 3.20 33.21 -7.39
CA VAL A 338 3.10 32.76 -8.78
C VAL A 338 3.75 33.82 -9.64
N GLN A 339 4.86 33.48 -10.27
CA GLN A 339 5.39 34.31 -11.34
C GLN A 339 5.01 33.71 -12.68
N LYS A 340 4.42 34.55 -13.52
CA LYS A 340 3.95 34.19 -14.86
C LYS A 340 4.66 35.05 -15.87
N TYR A 341 5.07 34.41 -16.94
CA TYR A 341 5.85 35.04 -17.99
C TYR A 341 5.12 34.82 -19.29
N THR A 342 4.93 35.89 -20.06
CA THR A 342 4.36 35.80 -21.42
C THR A 342 5.47 36.14 -22.41
N THR A 343 6.27 35.16 -22.81
CA THR A 343 7.11 35.27 -24.01
C THR A 343 7.18 33.94 -24.74
N VAL A 344 7.37 33.99 -26.04
CA VAL A 344 7.79 32.85 -26.87
C VAL A 344 9.27 32.59 -26.53
N LEU A 345 9.64 31.33 -26.29
CA LEU A 345 11.06 30.91 -26.24
C LEU A 345 11.80 31.59 -27.41
N THR A 346 12.95 32.20 -27.17
CA THR A 346 13.74 32.80 -28.24
C THR A 346 13.96 31.76 -29.34
N GLU A 347 13.80 32.14 -30.62
CA GLU A 347 13.75 31.19 -31.75
C GLU A 347 14.97 30.25 -31.82
N ASP A 348 16.08 30.65 -31.21
CA ASP A 348 17.32 29.89 -31.08
C ASP A 348 17.29 28.72 -30.07
N GLN A 349 16.17 28.46 -29.39
CA GLN A 349 16.03 27.39 -28.38
C GLN A 349 14.91 26.38 -28.64
N LYS A 350 14.30 26.40 -29.82
CA LYS A 350 13.39 25.33 -30.25
C LYS A 350 14.23 24.13 -30.71
N VAL A 351 14.28 23.07 -29.89
CA VAL A 351 14.81 21.75 -30.28
C VAL A 351 13.87 21.07 -31.26
#